data_AF-A0AAD2FQI8-F1
#
_entry.id   AF-A0AAD2FQI8-F1
#
_cell.length_a   1.000
_cell.length_b   1.000
_cell.length_c   1.000
_cell.angle_alpha   90.00
_cell.angle_beta   90.00
_cell.angle_gamma   90.00
#
_symmetry.space_group_name_H-M   'P 1'
#
loop_
_entity.id
_entity.type
_entity.pdbx_description
1 polymer ?
#
loop_
_entity_poly.entity_id
_entity_poly.type
_entity_poly.pdbx_seq_one_letter_code
_entity_poly.pdbx_strand_id
1 'polypeptide(L)'
;MNAPTSSSEDRIDENMTCKDKRNACLKSAKDGMCRKQPDLMYRLCPESCKLCKSQERTTEFGVLQDIVGRDAYELSLIVKKTRKYIDSDAVLDLSPELFLNCWNRHRDCTRWVLQGECETNRDWMRVNCAPACQSCHLITMEQLELIGVEENRFI
;
A
#
# COMPACT_ATOMS: atom_id res chain seq x y z
N MET A 1 -2.49 -8.34 20.32
CA MET A 1 -1.54 -7.81 19.31
C MET A 1 -1.93 -6.38 19.01
N ASN A 2 -0.96 -5.49 18.79
CA ASN A 2 -1.22 -4.06 18.59
C ASN A 2 -0.77 -3.63 17.19
N ALA A 3 -1.33 -2.52 16.71
CA ALA A 3 -0.88 -1.90 15.48
C ALA A 3 0.64 -1.60 15.55
N PRO A 4 1.42 -1.87 14.49
CA PRO A 4 2.81 -1.48 14.46
C PRO A 4 2.96 0.05 14.50
N THR A 5 4.12 0.54 14.93
CA THR A 5 4.37 1.98 15.01
C THR A 5 4.40 2.60 13.60
N SER A 6 3.63 3.67 13.38
CA SER A 6 3.70 4.45 12.14
C SER A 6 4.86 5.43 12.21
N SER A 7 5.66 5.52 11.14
CA SER A 7 6.72 6.54 11.04
C SER A 7 6.16 7.79 10.38
N SER A 8 6.15 8.89 11.14
CA SER A 8 6.06 10.31 10.76
C SER A 8 4.69 10.97 10.54
N GLU A 9 4.56 12.11 11.22
CA GLU A 9 3.45 13.07 11.26
C GLU A 9 3.45 14.07 10.09
N ASP A 10 4.00 13.74 8.92
CA ASP A 10 4.01 14.67 7.79
C ASP A 10 2.78 14.45 6.91
N ARG A 11 1.73 15.22 7.22
CA ARG A 11 0.49 15.31 6.46
C ARG A 11 0.79 15.64 5.00
N ILE A 12 0.37 14.75 4.09
CA ILE A 12 0.34 15.07 2.66
C ILE A 12 -0.91 15.91 2.39
N ASP A 13 -0.66 17.12 1.91
CA ASP A 13 -1.61 18.04 1.31
C ASP A 13 -2.58 17.32 0.33
N GLU A 14 -3.88 17.41 0.61
CA GLU A 14 -4.98 16.83 -0.16
C GLU A 14 -5.09 17.39 -1.60
N ASN A 15 -4.25 18.35 -2.00
CA ASN A 15 -4.22 18.90 -3.34
C ASN A 15 -2.91 18.63 -4.11
N MET A 16 -2.31 17.45 -3.94
CA MET A 16 -1.07 17.12 -4.63
C MET A 16 -1.31 16.72 -6.10
N THR A 17 -1.32 17.70 -7.00
CA THR A 17 -1.17 17.46 -8.44
C THR A 17 0.15 16.72 -8.67
N CYS A 18 0.09 15.46 -9.10
CA CYS A 18 1.29 14.69 -9.38
C CYS A 18 1.87 15.06 -10.74
N LYS A 19 2.82 15.98 -10.73
CA LYS A 19 3.52 16.48 -11.91
C LYS A 19 4.97 16.81 -11.55
N ASP A 20 5.85 16.75 -12.54
CA ASP A 20 7.22 17.22 -12.38
C ASP A 20 7.26 18.72 -12.03
N LYS A 21 8.02 19.06 -10.98
CA LYS A 21 8.23 20.41 -10.44
C LYS A 21 9.53 21.07 -10.95
N ARG A 22 10.32 20.37 -11.78
CA ARG A 22 11.57 20.89 -12.37
C ARG A 22 11.70 20.56 -13.86
N ASN A 23 12.37 21.44 -14.60
CA ASN A 23 12.50 21.35 -16.06
C ASN A 23 13.45 20.22 -16.55
N ALA A 24 14.27 19.65 -15.68
CA ALA A 24 15.28 18.63 -16.03
C ALA A 24 14.91 17.21 -15.56
N CYS A 25 13.65 16.97 -15.19
CA CYS A 25 13.21 15.72 -14.61
C CYS A 25 13.37 14.51 -15.56
N LEU A 26 13.02 14.66 -16.84
CA LEU A 26 13.14 13.58 -17.82
C LEU A 26 14.60 13.15 -18.02
N LYS A 27 15.52 14.12 -18.11
CA LYS A 27 16.96 13.84 -18.24
C LYS A 27 17.48 13.16 -16.99
N SER A 28 17.18 13.72 -15.81
CA SER A 28 17.62 13.17 -14.53
C SER A 28 17.10 11.74 -14.31
N ALA A 29 15.87 11.45 -14.73
CA ALA A 29 15.31 10.10 -14.69
C ALA A 29 16.07 9.15 -15.61
N LYS A 30 16.42 9.56 -16.84
CA LYS A 30 17.26 8.79 -17.77
C LYS A 30 18.66 8.53 -17.21
N ASP A 31 19.21 9.46 -16.44
CA ASP A 31 20.53 9.35 -15.79
C ASP A 31 20.51 8.42 -14.54
N GLY A 32 19.34 7.82 -14.25
CA GLY A 32 19.14 6.88 -13.15
C GLY A 32 18.92 7.55 -11.80
N MET A 33 18.65 8.87 -11.76
CA MET A 33 18.48 9.60 -10.51
C MET A 33 17.27 9.11 -9.70
N CYS A 34 16.25 8.55 -10.35
CA CYS A 34 15.12 7.92 -9.65
C CYS A 34 15.52 6.74 -8.75
N ARG A 35 16.72 6.17 -8.97
CA ARG A 35 17.33 5.15 -8.10
C ARG A 35 18.45 5.71 -7.23
N LYS A 36 19.26 6.63 -7.77
CA LYS A 36 20.42 7.20 -7.06
C LYS A 36 20.03 8.22 -5.98
N GLN A 37 18.95 8.98 -6.18
CA GLN A 37 18.44 10.00 -5.27
C GLN A 37 16.90 9.98 -5.25
N PRO A 38 16.30 8.90 -4.73
CA PRO A 38 14.85 8.68 -4.79
C PRO A 38 14.06 9.80 -4.12
N ASP A 39 14.41 10.20 -2.89
CA ASP A 39 13.73 11.28 -2.16
C ASP A 39 13.59 12.57 -2.97
N LEU A 40 14.73 13.03 -3.51
CA LEU A 40 14.79 14.28 -4.25
C LEU A 40 13.98 14.17 -5.54
N MET A 41 14.15 13.07 -6.27
CA MET A 41 13.49 12.84 -7.54
C MET A 41 11.99 12.58 -7.37
N TYR A 42 11.54 12.02 -6.26
CA TYR A 42 10.13 11.67 -6.09
C TYR A 42 9.32 12.88 -5.64
N ARG A 43 9.92 13.75 -4.83
CA ARG A 43 9.28 15.02 -4.44
C ARG A 43 9.21 16.03 -5.59
N LEU A 44 10.20 16.01 -6.48
CA LEU A 44 10.38 17.03 -7.53
C LEU A 44 10.09 16.54 -8.94
N CYS A 45 10.23 15.25 -9.20
CA CYS A 45 10.09 14.63 -10.52
C CYS A 45 9.23 13.35 -10.48
N PRO A 46 8.08 13.33 -9.77
CA PRO A 46 7.30 12.11 -9.58
C PRO A 46 6.76 11.56 -10.91
N GLU A 47 6.52 12.40 -11.92
CA GLU A 47 5.98 11.95 -13.21
C GLU A 47 7.07 11.31 -14.07
N SER A 48 8.23 11.95 -14.15
CA SER A 48 9.40 11.39 -14.84
C SER A 48 9.88 10.09 -14.20
N CYS A 49 9.78 9.96 -12.88
CA CYS A 49 10.06 8.70 -12.16
C CYS A 49 8.90 7.70 -12.17
N LYS A 50 7.80 7.99 -12.88
CA LYS A 50 6.65 7.09 -13.06
C LYS A 50 5.89 6.75 -11.77
N LEU A 51 5.85 7.69 -10.83
CA LEU A 51 5.14 7.58 -9.55
C LEU A 51 3.71 8.11 -9.60
N CYS A 52 3.39 9.02 -10.53
CA CYS A 52 2.05 9.59 -10.61
C CYS A 52 0.93 8.59 -10.94
N LYS A 53 1.28 7.39 -11.38
CA LYS A 53 0.33 6.30 -11.66
C LYS A 53 0.29 5.24 -10.56
N SER A 54 0.89 5.48 -9.38
CA SER A 54 0.84 4.54 -8.25
C SER A 54 -0.09 4.96 -7.12
N GLN A 55 -0.59 6.19 -7.11
CA GLN A 55 -1.57 6.67 -6.11
C GLN A 55 -3.00 6.20 -6.39
N GLU A 56 -3.39 6.03 -7.66
CA GLU A 56 -4.79 5.68 -8.03
C GLU A 56 -5.16 4.22 -7.73
N ARG A 57 -4.19 3.34 -7.47
CA ARG A 57 -4.43 1.90 -7.33
C ARG A 57 -4.44 1.37 -5.90
N THR A 58 -4.10 2.18 -4.91
CA THR A 58 -4.05 1.74 -3.49
C THR A 58 -5.40 1.81 -2.79
N THR A 59 -6.39 2.49 -3.37
CA THR A 59 -7.72 2.69 -2.79
C THR A 59 -8.73 1.59 -3.14
N GLU A 60 -8.42 0.74 -4.14
CA GLU A 60 -9.34 -0.31 -4.61
C GLU A 60 -9.42 -1.50 -3.63
N PHE A 61 -8.41 -1.69 -2.79
CA PHE A 61 -8.31 -2.80 -1.83
C PHE A 61 -7.86 -2.28 -0.47
N GLY A 62 -8.22 -1.05 -0.12
CA GLY A 62 -7.70 -0.43 1.08
C GLY A 62 -7.90 1.08 1.19
N VAL A 63 -7.46 1.61 2.32
CA VAL A 63 -7.17 3.04 2.46
C VAL A 63 -5.91 3.41 1.68
N LEU A 64 -5.81 4.67 1.26
CA LEU A 64 -4.64 5.22 0.57
C LEU A 64 -3.35 4.93 1.38
N GLN A 65 -2.37 4.33 0.70
CA GLN A 65 -1.11 3.94 1.33
C GLN A 65 -0.09 5.07 1.27
N ASP A 66 0.62 5.29 2.37
CA ASP A 66 1.70 6.26 2.45
C ASP A 66 2.99 5.65 1.88
N ILE A 67 3.30 6.04 0.65
CA ILE A 67 4.48 5.59 -0.08
C ILE A 67 5.54 6.68 -0.25
N VAL A 68 5.53 7.72 0.60
CA VAL A 68 6.53 8.79 0.52
C VAL A 68 7.77 8.51 1.38
N GLY A 69 8.81 9.32 1.17
CA GLY A 69 10.07 9.26 1.91
C GLY A 69 11.13 8.37 1.27
N ARG A 70 12.16 8.01 2.05
CA ARG A 70 13.40 7.39 1.57
C ARG A 70 13.19 6.04 0.92
N ASP A 71 12.19 5.32 1.41
CA ASP A 71 11.87 3.96 0.98
C ASP A 71 10.78 3.91 -0.10
N ALA A 72 10.39 5.06 -0.67
CA ALA A 72 9.29 5.16 -1.61
C ALA A 72 9.45 4.23 -2.84
N TYR A 73 10.68 3.88 -3.23
CA TYR A 73 10.91 2.95 -4.33
C TYR A 73 10.46 1.54 -3.93
N GLU A 74 10.96 1.06 -2.80
CA GLU A 74 10.66 -0.22 -2.18
C GLU A 74 9.16 -0.33 -1.88
N LEU A 75 8.57 0.73 -1.30
CA LEU A 75 7.14 0.84 -1.07
C LEU A 75 6.35 0.74 -2.38
N SER A 76 6.81 1.38 -3.46
CA SER A 76 6.17 1.27 -4.78
C SER A 76 6.23 -0.14 -5.37
N LEU A 77 7.29 -0.91 -5.07
CA LEU A 77 7.42 -2.31 -5.49
C LEU A 77 6.44 -3.19 -4.72
N ILE A 78 6.26 -2.94 -3.42
CA ILE A 78 5.26 -3.65 -2.60
C ILE A 78 3.86 -3.38 -3.13
N VAL A 79 3.49 -2.12 -3.41
CA VAL A 79 2.18 -1.80 -4.01
C VAL A 79 1.96 -2.52 -5.35
N LYS A 80 2.99 -2.61 -6.20
CA LYS A 80 2.91 -3.37 -7.46
C LYS A 80 2.70 -4.86 -7.22
N LYS A 81 3.35 -5.43 -6.20
CA LYS A 81 3.19 -6.84 -5.81
C LYS A 81 1.78 -7.09 -5.27
N THR A 82 1.28 -6.22 -4.40
CA THR A 82 -0.09 -6.26 -3.88
C THR A 82 -1.12 -6.26 -4.99
N ARG A 83 -0.98 -5.39 -6.00
CA ARG A 83 -1.88 -5.38 -7.15
C ARG A 83 -1.90 -6.72 -7.88
N LYS A 84 -0.72 -7.26 -8.19
CA LYS A 84 -0.62 -8.58 -8.85
C LYS A 84 -1.26 -9.70 -8.03
N TYR A 85 -1.18 -9.62 -6.70
CA TYR A 85 -1.82 -10.57 -5.82
C TYR A 85 -3.36 -10.45 -5.84
N ILE A 86 -3.88 -9.23 -5.80
CA ILE A 86 -5.33 -8.98 -5.91
C ILE A 86 -5.89 -9.49 -7.24
N ASP A 87 -5.14 -9.33 -8.34
CA ASP A 87 -5.54 -9.79 -9.67
C ASP A 87 -5.27 -11.30 -9.89
N SER A 88 -4.84 -12.05 -8.86
CA SER A 88 -4.51 -13.48 -8.99
C SER A 88 -5.69 -14.39 -8.65
N ASP A 89 -5.65 -15.62 -9.16
CA ASP A 89 -6.66 -16.66 -8.88
C ASP A 89 -6.85 -16.88 -7.37
N ALA A 90 -5.78 -16.73 -6.57
CA ALA A 90 -5.83 -16.84 -5.10
C ALA A 90 -6.76 -15.81 -4.43
N VAL A 91 -7.12 -14.72 -5.11
CA VAL A 91 -8.05 -13.70 -4.64
C VAL A 91 -9.36 -13.73 -5.42
N LEU A 92 -9.31 -13.99 -6.72
CA LEU A 92 -10.50 -14.06 -7.58
C LEU A 92 -11.41 -15.25 -7.27
N ASP A 93 -10.87 -16.34 -6.73
CA ASP A 93 -11.62 -17.54 -6.34
C ASP A 93 -12.16 -17.47 -4.89
N LEU A 94 -11.96 -16.35 -4.17
CA LEU A 94 -12.46 -16.19 -2.80
C LEU A 94 -13.99 -16.04 -2.79
N SER A 95 -14.61 -16.47 -1.69
CA SER A 95 -16.03 -16.19 -1.46
C SER A 95 -16.27 -14.67 -1.39
N PRO A 96 -17.47 -14.18 -1.73
CA PRO A 96 -17.78 -12.76 -1.67
C PRO A 96 -17.48 -12.13 -0.30
N GLU A 97 -17.77 -12.83 0.80
CA GLU A 97 -17.55 -12.37 2.17
C GLU A 97 -16.06 -12.20 2.47
N LEU A 98 -15.24 -13.15 2.00
CA LEU A 98 -13.80 -13.14 2.20
C LEU A 98 -13.13 -12.09 1.30
N PHE A 99 -13.60 -11.96 0.07
CA PHE A 99 -13.15 -10.94 -0.88
C PHE A 99 -13.41 -9.52 -0.34
N LEU A 100 -14.60 -9.25 0.21
CA LEU A 100 -14.94 -7.94 0.82
C LEU A 100 -14.02 -7.57 1.99
N ASN A 101 -13.43 -8.56 2.66
CA ASN A 101 -12.54 -8.35 3.79
C ASN A 101 -11.04 -8.32 3.42
N CYS A 102 -10.71 -8.56 2.15
CA CYS A 102 -9.37 -8.39 1.60
C CYS A 102 -9.03 -6.88 1.48
N TRP A 103 -8.76 -6.23 2.62
CA TRP A 103 -8.65 -4.77 2.71
C TRP A 103 -7.44 -4.31 3.53
N ASN A 104 -6.67 -3.34 3.02
CA ASN A 104 -5.68 -2.61 3.82
C ASN A 104 -6.41 -1.53 4.63
N ARG A 105 -6.55 -1.74 5.94
CA ARG A 105 -7.27 -0.87 6.87
C ARG A 105 -6.44 0.30 7.37
N HIS A 106 -5.12 0.27 7.16
CA HIS A 106 -4.21 1.33 7.61
C HIS A 106 -3.34 1.88 6.48
N ARG A 107 -3.05 3.18 6.52
CA ARG A 107 -2.21 3.88 5.51
C ARG A 107 -0.78 3.38 5.45
N ASP A 108 -0.29 2.76 6.52
CA ASP A 108 1.08 2.26 6.64
C ASP A 108 1.23 0.76 6.36
N CYS A 109 0.19 0.04 5.90
CA CYS A 109 0.30 -1.41 5.63
C CYS A 109 1.47 -1.75 4.70
N THR A 110 1.70 -0.96 3.65
CA THR A 110 2.83 -1.14 2.72
C THR A 110 4.18 -0.96 3.42
N ARG A 111 4.26 -0.01 4.34
CA ARG A 111 5.46 0.29 5.11
C ARG A 111 5.74 -0.77 6.16
N TRP A 112 4.71 -1.27 6.83
CA TRP A 112 4.82 -2.37 7.77
C TRP A 112 5.22 -3.67 7.10
N VAL A 113 4.78 -3.92 5.86
CA VAL A 113 5.33 -5.04 5.04
C VAL A 113 6.83 -4.87 4.85
N LEU A 114 7.30 -3.66 4.48
CA LEU A 114 8.73 -3.39 4.31
C LEU A 114 9.52 -3.61 5.62
N GLN A 115 8.89 -3.40 6.77
CA GLN A 115 9.48 -3.59 8.10
C GLN A 115 9.42 -5.06 8.59
N GLY A 116 8.77 -5.96 7.86
CA GLY A 116 8.66 -7.38 8.23
C GLY A 116 7.51 -7.73 9.18
N GLU A 117 6.52 -6.83 9.31
CA GLU A 117 5.37 -7.03 10.21
C GLU A 117 4.49 -8.20 9.76
N CYS A 118 4.51 -8.54 8.47
CA CYS A 118 3.79 -9.71 7.96
C CYS A 118 4.32 -11.04 8.54
N GLU A 119 5.53 -11.05 9.10
CA GLU A 119 6.17 -12.21 9.71
C GLU A 119 6.22 -12.12 11.24
N THR A 120 6.43 -10.92 11.79
CA THR A 120 6.57 -10.69 13.24
C THR A 120 5.24 -10.39 13.94
N ASN A 121 4.27 -9.81 13.24
CA ASN A 121 2.95 -9.42 13.75
C ASN A 121 1.82 -9.98 12.86
N ARG A 122 1.97 -11.27 12.52
CA ARG A 122 1.19 -11.99 11.50
C ARG A 122 -0.31 -11.84 11.64
N ASP A 123 -0.87 -12.13 12.82
CA ASP A 123 -2.32 -12.22 12.94
C ASP A 123 -2.96 -10.83 12.91
N TRP A 124 -2.28 -9.81 13.44
CA TRP A 124 -2.74 -8.43 13.30
C TRP A 124 -2.70 -7.96 11.84
N MET A 125 -1.57 -8.21 11.16
CA MET A 125 -1.37 -7.82 9.76
C MET A 125 -2.27 -8.57 8.79
N ARG A 126 -2.57 -9.85 9.05
CA ARG A 126 -3.50 -10.66 8.23
C ARG A 126 -4.89 -10.05 8.14
N VAL A 127 -5.35 -9.41 9.20
CA VAL A 127 -6.71 -8.86 9.27
C VAL A 127 -6.75 -7.38 8.87
N ASN A 128 -5.68 -6.64 9.16
CA ASN A 128 -5.62 -5.19 8.93
C ASN A 128 -4.88 -4.78 7.66
N CYS A 129 -4.07 -5.66 7.09
CA CYS A 129 -3.18 -5.38 5.96
C CYS A 129 -3.10 -6.58 4.99
N ALA A 130 -4.18 -7.36 4.91
CA ALA A 130 -4.20 -8.64 4.19
C ALA A 130 -3.74 -8.54 2.73
N PRO A 131 -4.18 -7.54 1.94
CA PRO A 131 -3.69 -7.36 0.58
C PRO A 131 -2.17 -7.14 0.54
N ALA A 132 -1.66 -6.24 1.39
CA ALA A 132 -0.24 -5.88 1.39
C ALA A 132 0.66 -7.06 1.84
N CYS A 133 0.20 -7.88 2.79
CA CYS A 133 0.85 -9.14 3.17
C CYS A 133 0.57 -10.30 2.22
N GLN A 134 -0.30 -10.11 1.21
CA GLN A 134 -0.75 -11.15 0.28
C GLN A 134 -1.39 -12.36 0.98
N SER A 135 -2.22 -12.09 1.98
CA SER A 135 -2.78 -13.08 2.89
C SER A 135 -4.32 -13.06 2.95
N CYS A 136 -5.00 -12.55 1.92
CA CYS A 136 -6.46 -12.49 1.91
C CYS A 136 -7.11 -13.87 2.00
N HIS A 137 -6.54 -14.86 1.32
CA HIS A 137 -6.93 -16.27 1.39
C HIS A 137 -6.69 -16.93 2.77
N LEU A 138 -5.98 -16.25 3.67
CA LEU A 138 -5.70 -16.73 5.03
C LEU A 138 -6.56 -16.04 6.09
N ILE A 139 -7.41 -15.09 5.71
CA ILE A 139 -8.39 -14.52 6.61
C ILE A 139 -9.42 -15.61 6.92
N THR A 140 -9.71 -15.81 8.20
CA THR A 140 -10.75 -16.73 8.67
C THR A 140 -11.95 -15.95 9.18
N MET A 141 -13.13 -16.57 9.18
CA MET A 141 -14.34 -15.95 9.74
C MET A 141 -14.16 -15.60 11.22
N GLU A 142 -13.50 -16.48 12.00
CA GLU A 142 -13.13 -16.23 13.40
C GLU A 142 -12.29 -14.94 13.56
N GLN A 143 -11.37 -14.68 12.63
CA GLN A 143 -10.56 -13.45 12.65
C GLN A 143 -11.34 -12.19 12.27
N LEU A 144 -12.43 -12.32 11.48
CA LEU A 144 -13.30 -11.22 11.11
C LEU A 144 -14.24 -10.80 12.24
N GLU A 145 -14.70 -11.78 13.03
CA GLU A 145 -15.49 -11.52 14.24
C GLU A 145 -14.70 -10.70 15.26
N LEU A 146 -13.38 -10.93 15.37
CA LEU A 146 -12.50 -10.22 16.30
C LEU A 146 -12.28 -8.74 15.99
N ILE A 147 -12.45 -8.30 14.74
CA ILE A 147 -12.36 -6.89 14.34
C ILE A 147 -13.70 -6.16 14.35
N GLY A 148 -14.77 -6.80 14.85
CA GLY A 148 -16.10 -6.19 14.94
C GLY A 148 -16.71 -5.89 13.58
N VAL A 149 -16.35 -6.65 12.53
CA VAL A 149 -17.10 -6.64 11.28
C VAL A 149 -18.32 -7.54 11.52
N GLU A 150 -19.27 -7.03 12.30
CA GLU A 150 -20.54 -7.73 12.51
C GLU A 150 -21.23 -7.91 11.16
N GLU A 151 -21.77 -9.11 10.93
CA GLU A 151 -22.70 -9.41 9.86
C GLU A 151 -23.91 -8.47 9.93
N ASN A 152 -23.81 -7.26 9.39
CA ASN A 152 -24.96 -6.40 9.07
C ASN A 152 -24.55 -5.15 8.29
N ARG A 153 -24.18 -5.33 7.02
CA ARG A 153 -24.19 -4.23 6.04
C ARG A 153 -25.12 -4.47 4.85
N PHE A 154 -26.07 -5.39 5.00
CA PHE A 154 -27.14 -5.65 4.05
C PHE A 154 -28.47 -5.82 4.81
N ILE A 155 -28.97 -4.73 5.41
CA ILE A 155 -30.40 -4.50 5.60
C ILE A 155 -30.69 -3.09 5.09
#